data_AF-A0A7Y3I3N0-F1
#
_entry.id   AF-A0A7Y3I3N0-F1
#
_cell.length_a   1.000
_cell.length_b   1.000
_cell.length_c   1.000
_cell.angle_alpha   90.00
_cell.angle_beta   90.00
_cell.angle_gamma   90.00
#
_symmetry.space_group_name_H-M   'P 1'
#
loop_
_entity.id
_entity.type
_entity.pdbx_description
1 polymer ?
#
loop_
_entity_poly.entity_id
_entity_poly.type
_entity_poly.pdbx_seq_one_letter_code
_entity_poly.pdbx_strand_id
1 'polypeptide(L)'
;MTPIPINVTFAATLVATETPRDVPATQWVAAGLMMLGVVLLGLVMTASIRSRIAKRQAATPSPRERLDAIKEAAARQESVHALESQMHETARHLAGQLDAKREWLEQLITQADERIARLDTLLAVEPPPPPAPAPASETNGPAPPPPASPPHDPLASAVYELADLGEDPVTIARRLDEQVGKVELILALRGSAAADR
;
A
#
# COMPACT_ATOMS: atom_id res chain seq x y z
N MET A 1 -37.08 12.71 -10.43
CA MET A 1 -36.10 13.66 -9.88
C MET A 1 -36.86 14.79 -9.21
N THR A 2 -37.01 14.70 -7.89
CA THR A 2 -37.77 15.65 -7.07
C THR A 2 -36.80 16.66 -6.45
N PRO A 3 -37.04 17.98 -6.58
CA PRO A 3 -36.16 18.99 -6.02
C PRO A 3 -36.36 19.10 -4.49
N ILE A 4 -35.24 19.14 -3.76
CA ILE A 4 -35.19 19.30 -2.31
C ILE A 4 -35.31 20.80 -1.97
N PRO A 5 -36.30 21.23 -1.17
CA PRO A 5 -36.40 22.63 -0.75
C PRO A 5 -35.38 22.93 0.36
N ILE A 6 -34.40 23.77 0.04
CA ILE A 6 -33.44 24.31 1.02
C ILE A 6 -34.11 25.49 1.74
N ASN A 7 -34.63 25.24 2.94
CA ASN A 7 -35.09 26.31 3.84
C ASN A 7 -33.88 27.00 4.48
N VAL A 8 -33.48 28.16 3.93
CA VAL A 8 -32.48 29.03 4.53
C VAL A 8 -33.16 29.87 5.60
N THR A 9 -33.21 29.36 6.83
CA THR A 9 -33.66 30.11 8.00
C THR A 9 -32.57 31.11 8.40
N PHE A 10 -32.71 32.36 7.93
CA PHE A 10 -31.96 33.51 8.43
C PHE A 10 -32.43 33.83 9.86
N ALA A 11 -31.79 33.23 10.87
CA ALA A 11 -31.89 33.70 12.24
C ALA A 11 -31.14 35.05 12.33
N ALA A 12 -31.89 36.14 12.37
CA ALA A 12 -31.38 37.47 12.67
C ALA A 12 -30.95 37.52 14.16
N THR A 13 -29.75 37.01 14.44
CA THR A 13 -29.10 37.16 15.74
C THR A 13 -28.66 38.62 15.85
N LEU A 14 -29.45 39.42 16.57
CA LEU A 14 -29.08 40.74 17.05
C LEU A 14 -27.86 40.59 17.98
N VAL A 15 -26.67 40.74 17.40
CA VAL A 15 -25.42 40.87 18.16
C VAL A 15 -25.48 42.20 18.89
N ALA A 16 -25.83 42.12 20.17
CA ALA A 16 -25.67 43.22 21.10
C ALA A 16 -24.19 43.66 21.07
N THR A 17 -23.95 44.90 20.69
CA THR A 17 -22.64 45.55 20.79
C THR A 17 -22.29 45.70 22.27
N GLU A 18 -21.67 44.68 22.85
CA GLU A 18 -21.02 44.79 24.15
C GLU A 18 -20.03 45.94 24.09
N THR A 19 -20.26 46.95 24.92
CA THR A 19 -19.33 48.05 25.14
C THR A 19 -17.98 47.48 25.63
N PRO A 20 -16.85 47.98 25.12
CA PRO A 20 -15.56 47.39 25.41
C PRO A 20 -15.25 47.53 26.91
N ARG A 21 -15.25 46.40 27.61
CA ARG A 21 -14.65 46.26 28.94
C ARG A 21 -13.23 46.78 28.88
N ASP A 22 -12.86 47.57 29.88
CA ASP A 22 -11.56 48.19 30.07
C ASP A 22 -10.42 47.24 29.68
N VAL A 23 -9.85 47.51 28.51
CA VAL A 23 -8.74 46.72 27.98
C VAL A 23 -7.56 46.97 28.92
N PRO A 24 -7.04 45.94 29.63
CA PRO A 24 -5.96 46.17 30.58
C PRO A 24 -4.79 46.78 29.83
N ALA A 25 -4.16 47.81 30.40
CA ALA A 25 -3.08 48.57 29.74
C ALA A 25 -1.95 47.70 29.18
N THR A 26 -1.78 46.48 29.71
CA THR A 26 -0.84 45.46 29.24
C THR A 26 -1.13 44.96 27.82
N GLN A 27 -2.39 44.93 27.35
CA GLN A 27 -2.73 44.49 25.99
C GLN A 27 -2.28 45.50 24.92
N TRP A 28 -2.36 46.80 25.20
CA TRP A 28 -1.86 47.83 24.29
C TRP A 28 -0.34 47.78 24.14
N VAL A 29 0.37 47.48 25.22
CA VAL A 29 1.82 47.27 25.20
C VAL A 29 2.17 46.03 24.37
N ALA A 30 1.45 44.91 24.56
CA ALA A 30 1.67 43.70 23.79
C ALA A 30 1.39 43.89 22.29
N ALA A 31 0.29 44.56 21.94
CA ALA A 31 -0.05 44.87 20.55
C ALA A 31 0.98 45.80 19.90
N GLY A 32 1.45 46.82 20.64
CA GLY A 32 2.51 47.72 20.19
C GLY A 32 3.82 46.99 19.92
N LEU A 33 4.21 46.08 20.81
CA LEU A 33 5.44 45.30 20.68
C LEU A 33 5.39 44.33 19.49
N MET A 34 4.25 43.70 19.23
CA MET A 34 4.03 42.84 18.06
C MET A 34 4.09 43.64 16.75
N MET A 35 3.41 44.79 16.67
CA MET A 35 3.48 45.67 15.50
C MET A 35 4.91 46.14 15.22
N LEU A 36 5.64 46.53 16.27
CA LEU A 36 7.04 46.92 16.15
C LEU A 36 7.91 45.77 15.62
N GLY A 37 7.69 44.55 16.11
CA GLY A 37 8.38 43.35 15.64
C GLY A 37 8.16 43.07 14.15
N VAL A 38 6.91 43.16 13.67
CA VAL A 38 6.56 42.95 12.26
C VAL A 38 7.19 44.02 11.37
N VAL A 39 7.15 45.30 11.79
CA VAL A 39 7.78 46.39 11.05
C VAL A 39 9.29 46.20 10.98
N LEU A 40 9.94 45.84 12.08
CA LEU A 40 11.37 45.59 12.12
C LEU A 40 11.77 44.42 11.23
N LEU A 41 10.99 43.33 11.25
CA LEU A 41 11.21 42.15 10.39
C LEU A 41 11.07 42.51 8.90
N GLY A 42 10.03 43.28 8.55
CA GLY A 42 9.83 43.77 7.18
C GLY A 42 10.98 44.66 6.72
N LEU A 43 11.50 45.51 7.61
CA LEU A 43 12.62 46.41 7.30
C LEU A 43 13.93 45.63 7.12
N VAL A 44 14.20 44.62 7.94
CA VAL A 44 15.36 43.73 7.78
C VAL A 44 15.24 42.90 6.50
N MET A 45 14.05 42.39 6.18
CA MET A 45 13.82 41.61 4.97
C MET A 45 14.01 42.47 3.71
N THR A 46 13.46 43.68 3.68
CA THR A 46 13.66 44.62 2.56
C THR A 46 15.10 45.12 2.44
N ALA A 47 15.77 45.43 3.55
CA ALA A 47 17.18 45.82 3.56
C ALA A 47 18.09 44.69 3.09
N SER A 48 17.81 43.45 3.52
CA SER A 48 18.58 42.28 3.09
C SER A 48 18.39 41.98 1.60
N ILE A 49 17.17 42.08 1.07
CA ILE A 49 16.89 41.93 -0.37
C ILE A 49 17.61 43.02 -1.17
N ARG A 50 17.51 44.29 -0.76
CA ARG A 50 18.22 45.41 -1.41
C ARG A 50 19.73 45.23 -1.36
N SER A 51 20.28 44.77 -0.23
CA SER A 51 21.72 44.53 -0.12
C SER A 51 22.21 43.41 -1.05
N ARG A 52 21.39 42.36 -1.25
CA ARG A 52 21.68 41.27 -2.20
C ARG A 52 21.59 41.76 -3.64
N ILE A 53 20.60 42.59 -3.98
CA ILE A 53 20.45 43.16 -5.32
C ILE A 53 21.60 44.14 -5.62
N ALA A 54 21.96 45.02 -4.68
CA ALA A 54 23.06 45.96 -4.84
C ALA A 54 24.41 45.24 -5.02
N LYS A 55 24.69 44.18 -4.23
CA LYS A 55 25.88 43.34 -4.42
C LYS A 55 25.88 42.62 -5.78
N ARG A 56 24.71 42.19 -6.27
CA ARG A 56 24.55 41.58 -7.61
C ARG A 56 24.67 42.59 -8.76
N GLN A 57 24.36 43.86 -8.53
CA GLN A 57 24.53 44.91 -9.55
C GLN A 57 25.98 45.42 -9.62
N ALA A 58 26.70 45.44 -8.49
CA ALA A 58 28.12 45.81 -8.46
C ALA A 58 29.03 44.74 -9.09
N ALA A 59 28.62 43.48 -9.07
CA ALA A 59 29.27 42.40 -9.81
C ALA A 59 28.49 42.16 -11.11
N THR A 60 28.72 42.99 -12.14
CA THR A 60 28.24 42.66 -13.48
C THR A 60 28.81 41.28 -13.85
N PRO A 61 27.97 40.25 -14.00
CA PRO A 61 28.45 38.89 -14.17
C PRO A 61 29.27 38.83 -15.44
N SER A 62 30.47 38.28 -15.32
CA SER A 62 31.40 38.22 -16.44
C SER A 62 30.73 37.45 -17.60
N PRO A 63 31.04 37.75 -18.87
CA PRO A 63 30.51 36.98 -19.99
C PRO A 63 30.73 35.47 -19.87
N ARG A 64 31.77 35.04 -19.14
CA ARG A 64 32.05 33.63 -18.83
C ARG A 64 31.01 33.03 -17.88
N GLU A 65 30.68 33.72 -16.80
CA GLU A 65 29.66 33.27 -15.84
C GLU A 65 28.27 33.11 -16.49
N ARG A 66 27.94 33.95 -17.47
CA ARG A 66 26.69 33.80 -18.23
C ARG A 66 26.68 32.53 -19.09
N LEU A 67 27.81 32.21 -19.72
CA LEU A 67 27.95 30.97 -20.50
C LEU A 67 27.86 29.74 -19.60
N ASP A 68 28.46 29.80 -18.41
CA ASP A 68 28.40 28.70 -17.44
C ASP A 68 26.97 28.51 -16.92
N ALA A 69 26.25 29.60 -16.61
CA ALA A 69 24.84 29.52 -16.22
C ALA A 69 23.93 28.93 -17.31
N ILE A 70 24.19 29.23 -18.59
CA ILE A 70 23.45 28.64 -19.72
C ILE A 70 23.77 27.16 -19.85
N LYS A 71 25.03 26.75 -19.70
CA LYS A 71 25.43 25.35 -19.71
C LYS A 71 24.79 24.56 -18.57
N GLU A 72 24.75 25.12 -17.36
CA GLU A 72 24.08 24.51 -16.22
C GLU A 72 22.56 24.39 -16.40
N ALA A 73 21.93 25.39 -17.05
CA ALA A 73 20.51 25.33 -17.39
C ALA A 73 20.25 24.23 -18.44
N ALA A 74 21.09 24.14 -19.47
CA ALA A 74 21.00 23.11 -20.50
C ALA A 74 21.21 21.70 -19.92
N ALA A 75 22.21 21.50 -19.05
CA ALA A 75 22.46 20.22 -18.39
C ALA A 75 21.28 19.80 -17.50
N ARG A 76 20.62 20.74 -16.83
CA ARG A 76 19.39 20.46 -16.07
C ARG A 76 18.24 20.04 -16.98
N GLN A 77 18.04 20.72 -18.11
CA GLN A 77 17.01 20.32 -19.08
C GLN A 77 17.28 18.93 -19.65
N GLU A 78 18.53 18.62 -20.00
CA GLU A 78 18.93 17.29 -20.46
C GLU A 78 18.63 16.21 -19.41
N SER A 79 18.92 16.48 -18.12
CA SER A 79 18.61 15.53 -17.04
C SER A 79 17.11 15.27 -16.86
N VAL A 80 16.26 16.29 -17.07
CA VAL A 80 14.80 16.16 -16.99
C VAL A 80 14.29 15.31 -18.17
N HIS A 81 14.79 15.56 -19.38
CA HIS A 81 14.43 14.75 -20.56
C HIS A 81 14.91 13.30 -20.42
N ALA A 82 16.10 13.07 -19.85
CA ALA A 82 16.58 11.72 -19.57
C ALA A 82 15.68 10.99 -18.56
N LEU A 83 15.26 11.68 -17.49
CA LEU A 83 14.32 11.12 -16.50
C LEU A 83 12.96 10.79 -17.12
N GLU A 84 12.43 11.68 -17.97
CA GLU A 84 11.16 11.46 -18.68
C GLU A 84 11.24 10.24 -19.60
N SER A 85 12.33 10.10 -20.37
CA SER A 85 12.56 8.92 -21.20
C SER A 85 12.65 7.64 -20.37
N GLN A 86 13.32 7.68 -19.22
CA GLN A 86 13.42 6.54 -18.30
C GLN A 86 12.04 6.16 -17.75
N MET A 87 11.21 7.14 -17.36
CA MET A 87 9.84 6.89 -16.91
C MET A 87 9.01 6.23 -18.01
N HIS A 88 9.09 6.72 -19.25
CA HIS A 88 8.38 6.10 -20.39
C HIS A 88 8.83 4.67 -20.65
N GLU A 89 10.13 4.40 -20.57
CA GLU A 89 10.66 3.04 -20.76
C GLU A 89 10.19 2.10 -19.64
N THR A 90 10.24 2.55 -18.38
CA THR A 90 9.74 1.75 -17.25
C THR A 90 8.24 1.49 -17.35
N ALA A 91 7.45 2.46 -17.81
CA ALA A 91 6.01 2.30 -18.03
C ALA A 91 5.72 1.26 -19.13
N ARG A 92 6.45 1.31 -20.26
CA ARG A 92 6.34 0.29 -21.32
C ARG A 92 6.73 -1.09 -20.83
N HIS A 93 7.80 -1.19 -20.05
CA HIS A 93 8.24 -2.46 -19.49
C HIS A 93 7.19 -3.06 -18.55
N LEU A 94 6.62 -2.25 -17.65
CA LEU A 94 5.55 -2.69 -16.75
C LEU A 94 4.27 -3.09 -17.49
N ALA A 95 3.90 -2.35 -18.54
CA ALA A 95 2.76 -2.70 -19.39
C ALA A 95 2.96 -4.09 -20.03
N GLY A 96 4.15 -4.35 -20.59
CA GLY A 96 4.47 -5.66 -21.16
C GLY A 96 4.42 -6.81 -20.13
N GLN A 97 4.86 -6.57 -18.89
CA GLN A 97 4.72 -7.57 -17.83
C GLN A 97 3.26 -7.85 -17.45
N LEU A 98 2.41 -6.82 -17.42
CA LEU A 98 0.99 -6.98 -17.13
C LEU A 98 0.26 -7.73 -18.24
N ASP A 99 0.58 -7.45 -19.50
CA ASP A 99 0.01 -8.16 -20.64
C ASP A 99 0.38 -9.64 -20.63
N ALA A 100 1.65 -9.97 -20.36
CA ALA A 100 2.10 -11.35 -20.21
C ALA A 100 1.39 -12.08 -19.06
N LYS A 101 1.23 -11.41 -17.91
CA LYS A 101 0.50 -11.97 -16.76
C LYS A 101 -0.98 -12.18 -17.08
N ARG A 102 -1.60 -11.27 -17.84
CA ARG A 102 -2.98 -11.42 -18.29
C ARG A 102 -3.13 -12.65 -19.20
N GLU A 103 -2.26 -12.79 -20.19
CA GLU A 103 -2.28 -13.96 -21.09
C GLU A 103 -2.14 -15.27 -20.30
N TRP A 104 -1.23 -15.31 -19.33
CA TRP A 104 -1.08 -16.48 -18.47
C TRP A 104 -2.33 -16.79 -17.64
N LEU A 105 -3.01 -15.77 -17.10
CA LEU A 105 -4.27 -15.94 -16.38
C LEU A 105 -5.38 -16.46 -17.30
N GLU A 106 -5.52 -15.94 -18.52
CA GLU A 106 -6.49 -16.42 -19.51
C GLU A 106 -6.25 -17.90 -19.87
N GLN A 107 -4.99 -18.31 -19.99
CA GLN A 107 -4.62 -19.71 -20.20
C GLN A 107 -4.99 -20.60 -19.01
N LEU A 108 -4.73 -20.14 -17.78
CA LEU A 108 -5.08 -20.89 -16.56
C LEU A 108 -6.60 -21.04 -16.41
N ILE A 109 -7.38 -20.01 -16.74
CA ILE A 109 -8.85 -20.05 -16.74
C ILE A 109 -9.33 -21.09 -17.75
N THR A 110 -8.83 -21.02 -18.99
CA THR A 110 -9.17 -21.99 -20.05
C THR A 110 -8.87 -23.42 -19.61
N GLN A 111 -7.70 -23.64 -19.00
CA GLN A 111 -7.31 -24.96 -18.50
C GLN A 111 -8.21 -25.45 -17.35
N ALA A 112 -8.64 -24.55 -16.47
CA ALA A 112 -9.57 -24.88 -15.40
C ALA A 112 -10.93 -25.29 -15.97
N ASP A 113 -11.45 -24.56 -16.95
CA ASP A 113 -12.72 -24.86 -17.64
C ASP A 113 -12.67 -26.22 -18.35
N GLU A 114 -11.58 -26.53 -19.05
CA GLU A 114 -11.37 -27.85 -19.67
C GLU A 114 -11.40 -29.00 -18.65
N ARG A 115 -10.81 -28.79 -17.48
CA ARG A 115 -10.81 -29.79 -16.40
C ARG A 115 -12.20 -29.96 -15.80
N ILE A 116 -12.95 -28.86 -15.60
CA ILE A 116 -14.33 -28.90 -15.12
C ILE A 116 -15.21 -29.68 -16.11
N ALA A 117 -15.15 -29.36 -17.40
CA ALA A 117 -15.89 -30.08 -18.43
C ALA A 117 -15.55 -31.58 -18.46
N ARG A 118 -14.26 -31.93 -18.24
CA ARG A 118 -13.84 -33.33 -18.13
C ARG A 118 -14.45 -34.02 -16.90
N LEU A 119 -14.50 -33.34 -15.75
CA LEU A 119 -15.13 -33.90 -14.55
C LEU A 119 -16.64 -34.08 -14.76
N ASP A 120 -17.32 -33.11 -15.36
CA ASP A 120 -18.75 -33.19 -15.66
C ASP A 120 -19.08 -34.35 -16.60
N THR A 121 -18.25 -34.60 -17.62
CA THR A 121 -18.43 -35.76 -18.50
C THR A 121 -18.23 -37.09 -17.77
N LEU A 122 -17.28 -37.18 -16.84
CA LEU A 122 -17.08 -38.38 -16.02
C LEU A 122 -18.24 -38.61 -15.03
N LEU A 123 -18.81 -37.54 -14.47
CA LEU A 123 -19.95 -37.61 -13.57
C LEU A 123 -21.26 -37.92 -14.32
N ALA A 124 -21.39 -37.44 -15.56
CA ALA A 124 -22.55 -37.72 -16.42
C ALA A 124 -22.58 -39.18 -16.92
N VAL A 125 -21.43 -39.87 -16.95
CA VAL A 125 -21.38 -41.33 -17.09
C VAL A 125 -21.73 -41.93 -15.74
N GLU A 126 -23.01 -41.79 -15.36
CA GLU A 126 -23.56 -42.45 -14.18
C GLU A 126 -23.35 -43.97 -14.33
N PRO A 127 -22.69 -44.63 -13.36
CA PRO A 127 -22.50 -46.07 -13.42
C PRO A 127 -23.87 -46.74 -13.60
N PRO A 128 -24.00 -47.74 -14.49
CA PRO A 128 -25.26 -48.45 -14.64
C PRO A 128 -25.74 -48.92 -13.26
N PRO A 129 -27.03 -48.76 -12.95
CA PRO A 129 -27.56 -49.01 -11.61
C PRO A 129 -27.08 -50.38 -11.14
N PRO A 130 -26.47 -50.47 -9.95
CA PRO A 130 -25.95 -51.72 -9.46
C PRO A 130 -27.08 -52.77 -9.47
N PRO A 131 -26.82 -54.01 -9.93
CA PRO A 131 -27.80 -55.07 -9.85
C PRO A 131 -28.24 -55.22 -8.38
N ALA A 132 -29.56 -55.34 -8.18
CA ALA A 132 -30.19 -55.31 -6.87
C ALA A 132 -29.47 -56.20 -5.83
N PRO A 133 -29.26 -55.72 -4.60
CA PRO A 133 -28.47 -56.41 -3.59
C PRO A 133 -29.12 -57.73 -3.18
N ALA A 134 -28.36 -58.83 -3.27
CA ALA A 134 -28.65 -60.07 -2.56
C ALA A 134 -28.42 -59.87 -1.04
N PRO A 135 -29.21 -60.53 -0.16
CA PRO A 135 -29.15 -60.34 1.28
C PRO A 135 -27.78 -60.74 1.85
N ALA A 136 -27.11 -59.80 2.52
CA ALA A 136 -25.79 -59.98 3.12
C ALA A 136 -25.89 -60.52 4.55
N SER A 137 -25.18 -61.62 4.79
CA SER A 137 -24.94 -62.20 6.12
C SER A 137 -24.03 -61.31 6.96
N GLU A 138 -24.42 -61.11 8.21
CA GLU A 138 -23.65 -60.47 9.28
C GLU A 138 -22.34 -61.24 9.53
N THR A 139 -21.20 -60.62 9.19
CA THR A 139 -19.87 -61.12 9.58
C THR A 139 -19.23 -60.10 10.50
N ASN A 140 -19.09 -60.49 11.78
CA ASN A 140 -18.35 -59.78 12.81
C ASN A 140 -16.88 -59.58 12.38
N GLY A 141 -16.54 -58.35 11.99
CA GLY A 141 -15.19 -57.95 11.61
C GLY A 141 -14.34 -57.52 12.82
N PRO A 142 -13.01 -57.74 12.79
CA PRO A 142 -12.09 -57.40 13.88
C PRO A 142 -12.03 -55.89 14.15
N ALA A 143 -11.76 -55.55 15.41
CA ALA A 143 -11.66 -54.17 15.90
C ALA A 143 -10.74 -53.29 15.02
N PRO A 144 -11.15 -52.04 14.72
CA PRO A 144 -10.41 -51.15 13.83
C PRO A 144 -9.04 -50.80 14.43
N PRO A 145 -7.98 -50.78 13.61
CA PRO A 145 -6.65 -50.36 14.04
C PRO A 145 -6.67 -48.89 14.52
N PRO A 146 -5.82 -48.51 15.48
CA PRO A 146 -5.72 -47.14 15.95
C PRO A 146 -5.47 -46.17 14.79
N PRO A 147 -6.07 -44.97 14.80
CA PRO A 147 -5.98 -44.03 13.70
C PRO A 147 -4.51 -43.71 13.42
N ALA A 148 -4.07 -44.00 12.20
CA ALA A 148 -2.74 -43.63 11.74
C ALA A 148 -2.57 -42.11 11.88
N SER A 149 -1.47 -41.69 12.50
CA SER A 149 -1.13 -40.27 12.62
C SER A 149 -1.25 -39.59 11.25
N PRO A 150 -1.90 -38.42 11.15
CA PRO A 150 -2.12 -37.77 9.87
C PRO A 150 -0.77 -37.51 9.18
N PRO A 151 -0.69 -37.69 7.86
CA PRO A 151 0.54 -37.45 7.12
C PRO A 151 0.99 -36.00 7.34
N HIS A 152 2.21 -35.82 7.85
CA HIS A 152 2.81 -34.51 8.04
C HIS A 152 3.10 -33.87 6.69
N ASP A 153 2.59 -32.66 6.48
CA ASP A 153 2.92 -31.84 5.31
C ASP A 153 4.43 -31.51 5.32
N PRO A 154 5.21 -31.85 4.28
CA PRO A 154 6.63 -31.57 4.22
C PRO A 154 6.96 -30.07 4.33
N LEU A 155 6.06 -29.19 3.91
CA LEU A 155 6.25 -27.75 4.06
C LEU A 155 6.19 -27.33 5.53
N ALA A 156 5.23 -27.88 6.29
CA ALA A 156 5.07 -27.56 7.70
C ALA A 156 6.30 -27.97 8.51
N SER A 157 6.92 -29.12 8.20
CA SER A 157 8.19 -29.51 8.84
C SER A 157 9.32 -28.51 8.56
N ALA A 158 9.47 -28.05 7.32
CA ALA A 158 10.51 -27.09 6.96
C ALA A 158 10.30 -25.73 7.66
N VAL A 159 9.05 -25.27 7.75
CA VAL A 159 8.69 -24.05 8.48
C VAL A 159 9.02 -24.18 9.97
N TYR A 160 8.73 -25.32 10.60
CA TYR A 160 9.03 -25.54 12.02
C TYR A 160 10.53 -25.63 12.29
N GLU A 161 11.31 -26.29 11.44
CA GLU A 161 12.77 -26.33 11.57
C GLU A 161 13.39 -24.93 11.52
N LEU A 162 12.98 -24.08 10.57
CA LEU A 162 13.49 -22.71 10.47
C LEU A 162 13.03 -21.82 11.63
N ALA A 163 11.80 -22.01 12.11
CA ALA A 163 11.30 -21.29 13.29
C ALA A 163 12.03 -21.71 14.58
N ASP A 164 12.38 -22.99 14.72
CA ASP A 164 13.16 -23.51 15.85
C ASP A 164 14.60 -22.96 15.85
N LEU A 165 15.11 -22.52 14.69
CA LEU A 165 16.36 -21.76 14.56
C LEU A 165 16.21 -20.27 14.92
N GLY A 166 14.99 -19.81 15.20
CA GLY A 166 14.69 -18.42 15.56
C GLY A 166 14.54 -17.47 14.37
N GLU A 167 14.30 -17.99 13.16
CA GLU A 167 14.05 -17.13 12.00
C GLU A 167 12.66 -16.46 12.05
N ASP A 168 12.58 -15.22 11.55
CA ASP A 168 11.33 -14.45 11.43
C ASP A 168 10.44 -14.97 10.27
N PRO A 169 9.10 -14.98 10.39
CA PRO A 169 8.19 -15.51 9.37
C PRO A 169 8.40 -14.94 7.96
N VAL A 170 8.77 -13.66 7.82
CA VAL A 170 9.03 -13.05 6.50
C VAL A 170 10.29 -13.64 5.87
N THR A 171 11.30 -13.96 6.69
CA THR A 171 12.55 -14.58 6.23
C THR A 171 12.31 -16.02 5.79
N ILE A 172 11.53 -16.78 6.58
CA ILE A 172 11.14 -18.16 6.27
C ILE A 172 10.36 -18.21 4.94
N ALA A 173 9.36 -17.34 4.78
CA ALA A 173 8.56 -17.25 3.56
C ALA A 173 9.41 -16.98 2.32
N ARG A 174 10.32 -16.02 2.39
CA ARG A 174 11.25 -15.73 1.28
C ARG A 174 12.20 -16.89 0.99
N ARG A 175 12.65 -17.61 2.01
CA ARG A 175 13.61 -18.72 1.87
C ARG A 175 12.98 -19.96 1.25
N LEU A 176 11.70 -20.23 1.56
CA LEU A 176 10.93 -21.35 1.02
C LEU A 176 10.15 -20.99 -0.26
N ASP A 177 10.24 -19.74 -0.72
CA ASP A 177 9.45 -19.19 -1.84
C ASP A 177 7.93 -19.35 -1.64
N GLU A 178 7.47 -19.03 -0.44
CA GLU A 178 6.08 -19.18 -0.01
C GLU A 178 5.48 -17.85 0.49
N GLN A 179 4.15 -17.79 0.59
CA GLN A 179 3.46 -16.59 1.07
C GLN A 179 3.58 -16.43 2.60
N VAL A 180 3.89 -15.22 3.08
CA VAL A 180 4.06 -14.92 4.52
C VAL A 180 2.86 -15.37 5.35
N GLY A 181 1.63 -15.08 4.92
CA GLY A 181 0.42 -15.47 5.66
C GLY A 181 0.23 -16.99 5.79
N LYS A 182 0.73 -17.79 4.83
CA LYS A 182 0.70 -19.26 4.91
C LYS A 182 1.67 -19.76 5.98
N VAL A 183 2.86 -19.17 6.05
CA VAL A 183 3.86 -19.47 7.09
C VAL A 183 3.34 -19.11 8.47
N GLU A 184 2.74 -17.92 8.63
CA GLU A 184 2.12 -17.50 9.90
C GLU A 184 0.99 -18.44 10.34
N LEU A 185 0.13 -18.86 9.40
CA LEU A 185 -0.95 -19.79 9.68
C LEU A 185 -0.42 -21.15 10.20
N ILE A 186 0.62 -21.69 9.56
CA ILE A 186 1.26 -22.94 10.00
C ILE A 186 1.83 -22.80 11.42
N LEU A 187 2.52 -21.69 11.70
CA LEU A 187 3.07 -21.43 13.04
C LEU A 187 1.96 -21.25 14.10
N ALA A 188 0.87 -20.59 13.75
CA ALA A 188 -0.28 -20.42 14.64
C ALA A 188 -0.94 -21.76 15.00
N LEU A 189 -1.05 -22.69 14.03
CA LEU A 189 -1.59 -24.04 14.26
C LEU A 189 -0.71 -24.87 15.21
N ARG A 190 0.61 -24.67 15.21
CA ARG A 190 1.51 -25.30 16.19
C ARG A 190 1.26 -24.76 17.60
N GLY A 191 1.09 -23.45 17.72
CA GLY A 191 0.84 -22.79 19.00
C GLY A 191 -0.48 -23.23 19.64
N SER A 192 -1.54 -23.34 18.85
CA SER A 192 -2.85 -23.80 19.34
C SER A 192 -2.83 -25.27 19.78
N ALA A 193 -2.12 -26.15 19.06
CA ALA A 193 -1.99 -27.56 19.43
C ALA A 193 -1.12 -27.79 20.68
N ALA A 194 -0.18 -26.88 20.99
CA ALA A 194 0.63 -26.94 22.20
C ALA A 194 -0.14 -26.44 23.44
N ALA A 195 -1.08 -25.51 23.26
CA ALA A 195 -1.89 -24.96 24.34
C ALA A 195 -2.97 -25.92 24.87
N ASP A 196 -3.31 -26.97 24.12
CA ASP A 196 -4.34 -27.96 24.45
C ASP A 196 -3.78 -29.21 25.18
N ARG A 197 -2.49 -29.19 25.55
CA ARG A 197 -1.83 -30.24 26.34
C ARG A 197 -1.54 -29.78 27.76
#